data_AF-X1AT64-F1
#
_entry.id   AF-X1AT64-F1
#
_cell.length_a   1.000
_cell.length_b   1.000
_cell.length_c   1.000
_cell.angle_alpha   90.00
_cell.angle_beta   90.00
_cell.angle_gamma   90.00
#
_symmetry.space_group_name_H-M   'P 1'
#
loop_
_entity.id
_entity.type
_entity.pdbx_description
1 polymer ?
#
loop_
_entity_poly.entity_id
_entity_poly.type
_entity_poly.pdbx_seq_one_letter_code
_entity_poly.pdbx_strand_id
1 'polypeptide(L)'
;MAIKPPTQTAKGKAKPPASKNKKAGPPPPPTGTVTTKAKAPVKKFAVEKWDTTGEGKRILIYGDTGIGKSSLAFLAPKPIFLGLDEGAGELRHPVTGEEPMRIPGLETFSDVRAALQQTNLYDNFETVIIDTVTLLQDWAEPHV
;
A
#
# COMPACT_ATOMS: atom_id res chain seq x y z
N MET A 1 5.34 14.27 39.44
CA MET A 1 5.52 15.67 39.86
C MET A 1 5.31 16.55 38.64
N ALA A 2 4.16 17.23 38.55
CA ALA A 2 3.78 18.05 37.41
C ALA A 2 3.90 19.54 37.78
N ILE A 3 4.79 20.24 37.10
CA ILE A 3 5.09 21.67 37.29
C ILE A 3 4.03 22.48 36.52
N LYS A 4 3.18 23.21 37.25
CA LYS A 4 2.25 24.19 36.69
C LYS A 4 2.99 25.50 36.36
N PRO A 5 2.73 26.15 35.21
CA PRO A 5 3.29 27.46 34.91
C PRO A 5 2.66 28.58 35.76
N PRO A 6 3.42 29.63 36.14
CA PRO A 6 2.89 30.75 36.91
C PRO A 6 2.07 31.73 36.07
N THR A 7 0.95 32.15 36.67
CA THR A 7 0.00 33.16 36.20
C THR A 7 0.62 34.57 36.22
N GLN A 8 0.62 35.28 35.09
CA GLN A 8 0.94 36.72 35.06
C GLN A 8 -0.33 37.56 35.18
N THR A 9 -0.39 38.34 36.26
CA THR A 9 -1.38 39.39 36.51
C THR A 9 -1.01 40.69 35.78
N ALA A 10 -2.01 41.30 35.16
CA ALA A 10 -1.95 42.57 34.43
C ALA A 10 -1.71 43.80 35.33
N LYS A 11 -0.95 44.79 34.83
CA LYS A 11 -1.07 46.21 35.22
C LYS A 11 -0.81 47.10 33.99
N GLY A 12 -1.78 47.92 33.63
CA GLY A 12 -1.73 48.82 32.47
C GLY A 12 -0.99 50.13 32.71
N LYS A 13 -0.73 50.87 31.62
CA LYS A 13 -0.66 52.35 31.58
C LYS A 13 -0.60 52.89 30.13
N ALA A 14 -1.47 53.89 29.92
CA ALA A 14 -1.47 55.01 28.95
C ALA A 14 -1.53 54.75 27.42
N LYS A 15 -2.58 55.30 26.80
CA LYS A 15 -2.81 55.39 25.35
C LYS A 15 -2.13 56.66 24.79
N PRO A 16 -1.39 56.61 23.66
CA PRO A 16 -0.80 57.81 23.05
C PRO A 16 -1.86 58.73 22.40
N PRO A 17 -1.60 60.04 22.29
CA PRO A 17 -2.56 61.02 21.81
C PRO A 17 -2.85 60.88 20.31
N ALA A 18 -4.10 61.16 19.93
CA ALA A 18 -4.57 61.08 18.55
C ALA A 18 -4.09 62.27 17.71
N SER A 19 -3.36 61.99 16.62
CA SER A 19 -2.96 62.98 15.62
C SER A 19 -4.13 63.28 14.66
N LYS A 20 -4.51 64.56 14.56
CA LYS A 20 -5.47 65.07 13.57
C LYS A 20 -4.71 65.53 12.33
N ASN A 21 -4.77 64.77 11.24
CA ASN A 21 -4.54 65.29 9.91
C ASN A 21 -5.36 64.50 8.88
N LYS A 22 -6.44 65.10 8.38
CA LYS A 22 -7.21 64.58 7.24
C LYS A 22 -6.64 65.20 5.96
N LYS A 23 -6.04 64.38 5.09
CA LYS A 23 -5.91 64.70 3.65
C LYS A 23 -6.92 63.85 2.88
N ALA A 24 -7.65 64.49 1.96
CA ALA A 24 -8.63 63.84 1.11
C ALA A 24 -7.94 62.86 0.15
N GLY A 25 -8.42 61.62 0.10
CA GLY A 25 -7.95 60.61 -0.84
C GLY A 25 -8.62 60.73 -2.22
N PRO A 26 -8.04 60.10 -3.26
CA PRO A 26 -8.59 60.10 -4.62
C PRO A 26 -9.95 59.38 -4.69
N PRO A 27 -10.80 59.69 -5.70
CA PRO A 27 -12.14 59.14 -5.80
C PRO A 27 -12.14 57.61 -5.97
N PRO A 28 -13.17 56.91 -5.46
CA PRO A 28 -13.24 55.46 -5.55
C PRO A 28 -13.43 54.99 -7.01
N PRO A 29 -12.84 53.84 -7.38
CA PRO A 29 -13.01 53.26 -8.70
C PRO A 29 -14.47 52.81 -8.93
N PRO A 30 -14.93 52.77 -10.20
CA PRO A 30 -16.29 52.42 -10.55
C PRO A 30 -16.65 51.00 -10.10
N THR A 31 -17.83 50.86 -9.50
CA THR A 31 -18.41 49.60 -9.02
C THR A 31 -18.72 48.69 -10.19
N GLY A 32 -17.74 47.89 -10.62
CA GLY A 32 -17.97 46.75 -11.50
C GLY A 32 -18.83 45.71 -10.77
N THR A 33 -19.95 45.32 -11.39
CA THR A 33 -20.75 44.17 -10.94
C THR A 33 -19.89 42.91 -11.03
N VAL A 34 -19.47 42.39 -9.87
CA VAL A 34 -18.81 41.09 -9.78
C VAL A 34 -19.85 40.03 -10.14
N THR A 35 -19.80 39.53 -11.37
CA THR A 35 -20.49 38.30 -11.74
C THR A 35 -19.85 37.15 -10.95
N THR A 36 -20.54 36.69 -9.91
CA THR A 36 -20.15 35.51 -9.15
C THR A 36 -20.21 34.30 -10.09
N LYS A 37 -19.05 33.82 -10.56
CA LYS A 37 -18.93 32.53 -11.26
C LYS A 37 -19.57 31.44 -10.39
N ALA A 38 -20.54 30.73 -10.94
CA ALA A 38 -21.20 29.61 -10.27
C ALA A 38 -20.14 28.60 -9.79
N LYS A 39 -20.11 28.33 -8.48
CA LYS A 39 -19.24 27.29 -7.90
C LYS A 39 -19.62 25.95 -8.54
N ALA A 40 -18.64 25.29 -9.15
CA ALA A 40 -18.80 23.93 -9.65
C ALA A 40 -19.30 23.01 -8.51
N PRO A 41 -20.20 22.06 -8.79
CA PRO A 41 -20.77 21.20 -7.76
C PRO A 41 -19.67 20.36 -7.09
N VAL A 42 -19.57 20.47 -5.77
CA VAL A 42 -18.62 19.70 -4.97
C VAL A 42 -19.14 18.27 -4.85
N LYS A 43 -18.50 17.33 -5.53
CA LYS A 43 -18.79 15.90 -5.38
C LYS A 43 -18.46 15.47 -3.95
N LYS A 44 -19.39 14.78 -3.31
CA LYS A 44 -19.16 14.09 -2.04
C LYS A 44 -18.82 12.63 -2.35
N PHE A 45 -17.77 12.14 -1.72
CA PHE A 45 -17.31 10.76 -1.87
C PHE A 45 -17.68 9.99 -0.60
N ALA A 46 -18.13 8.75 -0.76
CA ALA A 46 -18.37 7.83 0.34
C ALA A 46 -17.31 6.71 0.27
N VAL A 47 -16.92 6.21 1.45
CA VAL A 47 -16.10 5.01 1.56
C VAL A 47 -17.04 3.83 1.70
N GLU A 48 -16.85 2.83 0.85
CA GLU A 48 -17.62 1.60 0.87
C GLU A 48 -16.69 0.40 1.01
N LYS A 49 -17.21 -0.69 1.58
CA LYS A 49 -16.47 -1.95 1.66
C LYS A 49 -16.47 -2.58 0.27
N TRP A 50 -15.28 -2.69 -0.32
CA TRP A 50 -15.09 -3.45 -1.54
C TRP A 50 -14.91 -4.93 -1.17
N ASP A 51 -15.97 -5.71 -1.28
CA ASP A 51 -15.94 -7.14 -0.98
C ASP A 51 -15.53 -7.95 -2.23
N THR A 52 -14.37 -8.61 -2.18
CA THR A 52 -13.91 -9.56 -3.21
C THR A 52 -13.81 -10.99 -2.66
N THR A 53 -14.60 -11.32 -1.63
CA THR A 53 -14.59 -12.66 -1.02
C THR A 53 -14.86 -13.73 -2.08
N GLY A 54 -14.00 -14.76 -2.12
CA GLY A 54 -14.09 -15.86 -3.09
C GLY A 54 -13.32 -15.67 -4.38
N GLU A 55 -12.70 -14.50 -4.61
CA GLU A 55 -11.89 -14.26 -5.81
C GLU A 55 -10.41 -14.58 -5.56
N GLY A 56 -9.90 -15.62 -6.22
CA GLY A 56 -8.46 -15.87 -6.28
C GLY A 56 -7.72 -14.75 -7.03
N LYS A 57 -6.62 -14.25 -6.45
CA LYS A 57 -5.81 -13.19 -7.05
C LYS A 57 -4.52 -13.77 -7.60
N ARG A 58 -4.11 -13.29 -8.77
CA ARG A 58 -2.79 -13.60 -9.36
C ARG A 58 -1.92 -12.35 -9.24
N ILE A 59 -0.76 -12.50 -8.61
CA ILE A 59 0.14 -11.39 -8.32
C ILE A 59 1.50 -11.75 -8.91
N LEU A 60 2.08 -10.82 -9.68
CA LEU A 60 3.43 -10.94 -10.21
C LEU A 60 4.35 -9.98 -9.45
N ILE A 61 5.40 -10.54 -8.83
CA ILE A 61 6.45 -9.78 -8.17
C ILE A 61 7.72 -9.94 -9.01
N TYR A 62 8.29 -8.84 -9.48
CA TYR A 62 9.49 -8.83 -10.31
C TYR A 62 10.46 -7.73 -9.87
N GLY A 63 11.73 -7.89 -10.22
CA GLY A 63 12.82 -7.01 -9.82
C GLY A 63 14.14 -7.77 -9.74
N ASP A 64 15.22 -7.03 -9.54
CA ASP A 64 16.58 -7.58 -9.51
C ASP A 64 16.77 -8.67 -8.44
N THR A 65 17.81 -9.48 -8.62
CA THR A 65 18.18 -10.50 -7.63
C THR A 65 18.47 -9.85 -6.27
N GLY A 66 18.12 -10.54 -5.18
CA GLY A 66 18.38 -10.04 -3.82
C GLY A 66 17.49 -8.88 -3.34
N ILE A 67 16.60 -8.31 -4.16
CA ILE A 67 15.71 -7.20 -3.73
C ILE A 67 14.64 -7.63 -2.71
N GLY A 68 14.53 -8.94 -2.41
CA GLY A 68 13.60 -9.47 -1.41
C GLY A 68 12.26 -9.97 -1.95
N LYS A 69 12.17 -10.35 -3.23
CA LYS A 69 10.93 -10.87 -3.85
C LYS A 69 10.38 -12.09 -3.11
N SER A 70 11.21 -13.10 -2.94
CA SER A 70 10.85 -14.36 -2.27
C SER A 70 10.55 -14.13 -0.79
N SER A 71 11.30 -13.23 -0.14
CA SER A 71 11.03 -12.81 1.24
C SER A 71 9.69 -12.08 1.38
N LEU A 72 9.32 -11.23 0.42
CA LEU A 72 8.03 -10.56 0.38
C LEU A 72 6.89 -11.55 0.12
N ALA A 73 7.08 -12.50 -0.79
CA ALA A 73 6.12 -13.57 -1.05
C ALA A 73 5.90 -14.43 0.20
N PHE A 74 6.96 -14.69 0.98
CA PHE A 74 6.88 -15.48 2.22
C PHE A 74 6.05 -14.81 3.34
N LEU A 75 5.73 -13.51 3.22
CA LEU A 75 4.82 -12.83 4.15
C LEU A 75 3.34 -13.03 3.82
N ALA A 76 3.01 -13.72 2.72
CA ALA A 76 1.63 -13.96 2.34
C ALA A 76 0.92 -14.92 3.33
N PRO A 77 -0.43 -14.88 3.42
CA PRO A 77 -1.18 -15.78 4.30
C PRO A 77 -0.93 -17.25 3.95
N LYS A 78 -0.55 -18.06 4.97
CA LYS A 78 -0.27 -19.50 4.90
C LYS A 78 0.39 -19.92 3.57
N PRO A 79 1.64 -19.52 3.34
CA PRO A 79 2.30 -19.68 2.06
C PRO A 79 2.82 -21.11 1.87
N ILE A 80 2.73 -21.61 0.64
CA ILE A 80 3.47 -22.78 0.17
C ILE A 80 4.22 -22.46 -1.12
N PHE A 81 5.48 -22.86 -1.19
CA PHE A 81 6.29 -22.73 -2.39
C PHE A 81 6.10 -23.95 -3.30
N LEU A 82 6.05 -23.72 -4.61
CA LEU A 82 6.29 -24.82 -5.55
C LEU A 82 7.74 -25.30 -5.43
N GLY A 83 8.68 -24.40 -5.14
CA GLY A 83 10.09 -24.74 -4.91
C GLY A 83 10.76 -25.31 -6.16
N LEU A 84 10.57 -24.64 -7.31
CA LEU A 84 11.16 -25.07 -8.59
C LEU A 84 12.69 -24.90 -8.58
N ASP A 85 13.18 -24.04 -7.69
CA ASP A 85 14.59 -23.84 -7.37
C ASP A 85 14.80 -24.04 -5.85
N GLU A 86 16.02 -24.37 -5.46
CA GLU A 86 16.44 -24.56 -4.07
C GLU A 86 16.66 -23.23 -3.33
N GLY A 87 16.73 -22.10 -4.04
CA GLY A 87 16.99 -20.78 -3.44
C GLY A 87 16.00 -20.35 -2.35
N ALA A 88 14.74 -20.79 -2.43
CA ALA A 88 13.76 -20.50 -1.38
C ALA A 88 14.05 -21.25 -0.07
N GLY A 89 14.73 -22.41 -0.11
CA GLY A 89 14.97 -23.26 1.07
C GLY A 89 15.86 -22.63 2.15
N GLU A 90 16.70 -21.67 1.76
CA GLU A 90 17.55 -20.91 2.69
C GLU A 90 16.79 -19.77 3.41
N LEU A 91 15.60 -19.41 2.93
CA LEU A 91 14.82 -18.34 3.53
C LEU A 91 14.23 -18.76 4.88
N ARG A 92 14.01 -17.76 5.72
CA ARG A 92 13.22 -17.89 6.96
C ARG A 92 12.10 -16.86 6.92
N HIS A 93 10.94 -17.23 7.45
CA HIS A 93 9.79 -16.35 7.43
C HIS A 93 10.17 -15.05 8.17
N PRO A 94 10.05 -13.86 7.55
CA PRO A 94 10.67 -12.65 8.11
C PRO A 94 10.13 -12.24 9.49
N VAL A 95 8.92 -12.68 9.85
CA VAL A 95 8.30 -12.44 11.16
C VAL A 95 8.41 -13.63 12.13
N THR A 96 8.01 -14.85 11.73
CA THR A 96 7.96 -16.02 12.61
C THR A 96 9.28 -16.81 12.69
N GLY A 97 10.18 -16.64 11.72
CA GLY A 97 11.43 -17.40 11.62
C GLY A 97 11.26 -18.85 11.14
N GLU A 98 10.05 -19.25 10.74
CA GLU A 98 9.75 -20.60 10.26
C GLU A 98 10.41 -20.89 8.90
N GLU A 99 10.63 -22.18 8.64
CA GLU A 99 11.12 -22.68 7.36
C GLU A 99 10.00 -22.71 6.31
N PRO A 100 10.33 -22.50 5.03
CA PRO A 100 9.34 -22.56 3.96
C PRO A 100 8.85 -24.00 3.76
N MET A 101 7.55 -24.14 3.53
CA MET A 101 6.96 -25.39 3.05
C MET A 101 7.04 -25.43 1.52
N ARG A 102 7.36 -26.60 0.96
CA ARG A 102 7.44 -26.82 -0.49
C ARG A 102 6.69 -28.07 -0.94
N ILE A 103 6.39 -28.12 -2.24
CA ILE A 103 5.87 -29.33 -2.92
C ILE A 103 7.06 -30.06 -3.57
N PRO A 104 7.53 -31.20 -3.03
CA PRO A 104 8.65 -31.92 -3.62
C PRO A 104 8.24 -32.65 -4.92
N GLY A 105 9.22 -32.91 -5.79
CA GLY A 105 9.05 -33.79 -6.96
C GLY A 105 8.37 -33.14 -8.17
N LEU A 106 8.39 -31.81 -8.29
CA LEU A 106 7.93 -31.10 -9.48
C LEU A 106 9.07 -31.03 -10.51
N GLU A 107 9.02 -31.88 -11.55
CA GLU A 107 10.08 -31.97 -12.56
C GLU A 107 9.64 -31.48 -13.94
N THR A 108 8.32 -31.36 -14.17
CA THR A 108 7.76 -30.95 -15.46
C THR A 108 6.68 -29.88 -15.32
N PHE A 109 6.38 -29.18 -16.42
CA PHE A 109 5.23 -28.27 -16.48
C PHE A 109 3.90 -28.97 -16.18
N SER A 110 3.77 -30.24 -16.56
CA SER A 110 2.56 -31.03 -16.27
C SER A 110 2.40 -31.25 -14.77
N ASP A 111 3.49 -31.51 -14.04
CA ASP A 111 3.44 -31.69 -12.58
C ASP A 111 3.01 -30.41 -11.89
N VAL A 112 3.55 -29.27 -12.31
CA VAL A 112 3.14 -27.95 -11.80
C VAL A 112 1.65 -27.71 -12.02
N ARG A 113 1.14 -28.00 -13.23
CA ARG A 113 -0.29 -27.87 -13.53
C ARG A 113 -1.14 -28.80 -12.67
N ALA A 114 -0.72 -30.06 -12.50
CA ALA A 114 -1.42 -31.03 -11.66
C ALA A 114 -1.46 -30.59 -10.20
N ALA A 115 -0.34 -30.11 -9.65
CA ALA A 115 -0.26 -29.58 -8.29
C ALA A 115 -1.19 -28.38 -8.07
N LEU A 116 -1.21 -27.43 -9.02
CA LEU A 116 -2.10 -26.26 -8.96
C LEU A 116 -3.59 -26.63 -9.09
N GLN A 117 -3.91 -27.77 -9.70
CA GLN A 117 -5.29 -28.27 -9.84
C GLN A 117 -5.72 -29.15 -8.66
N GLN A 118 -4.81 -29.48 -7.74
CA GLN A 118 -5.08 -30.31 -6.57
C GLN A 118 -5.87 -29.50 -5.52
N THR A 119 -7.20 -29.66 -5.47
CA THR A 119 -8.06 -28.80 -4.64
C THR A 119 -7.78 -28.92 -3.14
N ASN A 120 -7.41 -30.10 -2.66
CA ASN A 120 -7.04 -30.35 -1.26
C ASN A 120 -5.74 -29.64 -0.82
N LEU A 121 -4.93 -29.14 -1.76
CA LEU A 121 -3.78 -28.29 -1.44
C LEU A 121 -4.26 -27.02 -0.72
N TYR A 122 -5.38 -26.47 -1.14
CA TYR A 122 -5.90 -25.20 -0.63
C TYR A 122 -6.64 -25.33 0.71
N ASP A 123 -6.77 -26.55 1.25
CA ASP A 123 -7.38 -26.76 2.58
C ASP A 123 -6.48 -26.23 3.71
N ASN A 124 -5.16 -26.31 3.52
CA ASN A 124 -4.15 -25.92 4.51
C ASN A 124 -3.36 -24.67 4.13
N PHE A 125 -3.42 -24.25 2.86
CA PHE A 125 -2.65 -23.14 2.31
C PHE A 125 -3.55 -22.11 1.64
N GLU A 126 -3.28 -20.83 1.90
CA GLU A 126 -4.05 -19.72 1.32
C GLU A 126 -3.30 -19.06 0.15
N THR A 127 -1.98 -19.20 0.10
CA THR A 127 -1.14 -18.64 -0.97
C THR A 127 -0.20 -19.69 -1.54
N VAL A 128 -0.21 -19.85 -2.86
CA VAL A 128 0.79 -20.64 -3.59
C VAL A 128 1.80 -19.70 -4.24
N ILE A 129 3.08 -19.93 -3.99
CA ILE A 129 4.19 -19.13 -4.48
C ILE A 129 4.96 -19.91 -5.54
N ILE A 130 5.08 -19.31 -6.73
CA ILE A 130 5.89 -19.84 -7.82
C ILE A 130 7.22 -19.07 -7.81
N ASP A 131 8.27 -19.72 -7.33
CA ASP A 131 9.62 -19.17 -7.30
C ASP A 131 10.62 -20.23 -7.83
N THR A 132 11.37 -20.00 -8.92
CA THR A 132 11.36 -18.81 -9.79
C THR A 132 10.47 -19.00 -11.03
N VAL A 133 9.93 -17.91 -11.58
CA VAL A 133 9.17 -17.95 -12.85
C VAL A 133 10.08 -18.27 -14.05
N THR A 134 11.39 -18.04 -13.96
CA THR A 134 12.36 -18.29 -15.04
C THR A 134 12.37 -19.77 -15.43
N LEU A 135 12.48 -20.68 -14.45
CA LEU A 135 12.44 -22.13 -14.73
C LEU A 135 11.09 -22.57 -15.27
N LEU A 136 10.00 -22.01 -14.73
CA LEU A 136 8.66 -22.36 -15.19
C LEU A 136 8.42 -21.93 -16.64
N GLN A 137 8.99 -20.80 -17.06
CA GLN A 137 8.88 -20.30 -18.43
C GLN A 137 9.46 -21.30 -19.43
N ASP A 138 10.67 -21.82 -19.15
CA ASP A 138 11.34 -22.79 -20.02
C ASP A 138 10.53 -24.08 -20.16
N TRP A 139 9.90 -24.54 -19.07
CA TRP A 139 9.03 -25.72 -19.11
C TRP A 139 7.70 -25.48 -19.82
N ALA A 140 7.20 -24.24 -19.79
CA ALA A 140 5.94 -23.86 -20.40
C ALA A 140 6.03 -23.63 -21.92
N GLU A 141 7.20 -23.26 -22.45
CA GLU A 141 7.41 -22.94 -23.88
C GLU A 141 6.85 -24.01 -24.84
N PRO A 142 7.02 -25.34 -24.62
CA PRO A 142 6.48 -26.36 -25.51
C PRO A 142 4.93 -26.48 -25.50
N HIS A 143 4.25 -25.79 -24.58
CA HIS A 143 2.82 -25.94 -24.31
C HIS A 143 1.97 -24.71 -24.69
N VAL A 144 2.58 -23.70 -25.33
CA VAL A 144 1.92 -22.43 -25.72
C VAL A 144 1.88 -22.21 -27.23
#